data_AF-A0A8R1TQF7-F1
#
_entry.id   AF-A0A8R1TQF7-F1
#
_cell.length_a   1.000
_cell.length_b   1.000
_cell.length_c   1.000
_cell.angle_alpha   90.00
_cell.angle_beta   90.00
_cell.angle_gamma   90.00
#
_symmetry.space_group_name_H-M   'P 1'
#
loop_
_entity.id
_entity.type
_entity.pdbx_description
1 polymer ?
#
loop_
_entity_poly.entity_id
_entity_poly.type
_entity_poly.pdbx_seq_one_letter_code
_entity_poly.pdbx_strand_id
1 'polypeptide(L)'
;LQANDKVGPYIFRLEVIDNKQQNDSATVDILVNRAINSAPIPYAGGNQTFQLPIESVVLDGNVKDDGQIVSYNWFQIRQYLMFISETTDYPKNKYKNIEMRYEKL
;
A
#
# COMPACT_ATOMS: atom_id res chain seq x y z
N LEU A 1 6.22 2.53 9.33
CA LEU A 1 6.49 2.84 10.75
C LEU A 1 7.99 3.05 10.90
N GLN A 2 8.42 4.27 11.22
CA GLN A 2 9.83 4.54 11.45
C GLN A 2 10.15 4.41 12.93
N ALA A 3 11.41 4.11 13.27
CA ALA A 3 11.90 3.92 14.64
C ALA A 3 11.66 5.15 15.56
N ASN A 4 11.18 6.26 15.00
CA ASN A 4 11.03 7.55 15.67
C ASN A 4 9.59 7.83 16.13
N ASP A 5 8.63 6.94 15.85
CA ASP A 5 7.24 7.11 16.27
C ASP A 5 7.11 6.89 17.79
N LYS A 6 7.17 7.99 18.55
CA LYS A 6 7.08 8.01 20.02
C LYS A 6 5.62 7.90 20.46
N VAL A 7 5.23 6.72 20.93
CA VAL A 7 3.90 6.44 21.49
C VAL A 7 3.95 6.37 23.01
N GLY A 8 2.82 6.64 23.65
CA GLY A 8 2.68 6.59 25.10
C GLY A 8 1.89 7.76 25.67
N PRO A 9 1.73 7.79 27.00
CA PRO A 9 1.14 8.91 27.70
C PRO A 9 2.12 10.09 27.75
N TYR A 10 1.61 11.28 27.52
CA TYR A 10 2.29 12.55 27.70
C TYR A 10 1.47 13.40 28.64
N ILE A 11 2.13 14.02 29.61
CA ILE A 11 1.51 14.95 30.55
C ILE A 11 2.15 16.31 30.30
N PHE A 12 1.32 17.30 29.97
CA PHE A 12 1.75 18.69 29.84
C PHE A 12 1.23 19.48 31.03
N ARG A 13 2.06 20.37 31.58
CA ARG A 13 1.68 21.30 32.65
C ARG A 13 1.75 22.73 32.13
N LEU A 14 0.64 23.45 32.24
CA LEU A 14 0.57 24.89 32.08
C LEU A 14 0.77 25.52 33.45
N GLU A 15 1.77 26.38 33.58
CA GLU A 15 1.96 27.25 34.75
C GLU A 15 1.66 28.69 34.35
N VAL A 16 0.92 29.40 35.19
CA VAL A 16 0.61 30.83 35.00
C VAL A 16 1.11 31.60 36.22
N ILE A 17 1.70 32.78 35.99
CA ILE A 17 2.19 33.68 37.04
C ILE A 17 1.66 35.08 36.73
N ASP A 18 1.05 35.75 37.71
CA ASP A 18 0.58 37.13 37.58
C ASP A 18 1.68 38.17 37.87
N ASN A 19 1.38 39.45 37.68
CA ASN A 19 2.33 40.54 37.93
C ASN A 19 2.60 40.81 39.43
N LYS A 20 1.93 40.10 40.33
CA LYS A 20 2.12 40.13 41.78
C LYS A 20 2.83 38.87 42.30
N GLN A 21 3.40 38.05 41.41
CA GLN A 21 4.08 36.79 41.72
C GLN A 21 3.16 35.69 42.28
N GLN A 22 1.85 35.82 42.13
CA GLN A 22 0.92 34.72 42.40
C GLN A 22 0.96 33.75 41.22
N ASN A 23 0.91 32.45 41.50
CA ASN A 23 0.96 31.43 40.46
C ASN A 23 -0.13 30.37 40.65
N ASP A 24 -0.49 29.72 39.54
CA ASP A 24 -1.34 28.54 39.50
C ASP A 24 -0.90 27.62 38.35
N SER A 25 -1.35 26.37 38.37
CA SER A 25 -1.04 25.42 37.31
C SER A 25 -2.18 24.46 36.99
N ALA A 26 -2.23 24.01 35.74
CA ALA A 26 -3.15 22.98 35.26
C ALA A 26 -2.40 21.94 34.43
N THR A 27 -2.82 20.68 34.49
CA THR A 27 -2.24 19.59 33.69
C THR A 27 -3.22 19.07 32.64
N VAL A 28 -2.69 18.61 31.51
CA VAL A 28 -3.44 17.88 30.47
C VAL A 28 -2.71 16.60 30.10
N ASP A 29 -3.47 15.50 30.05
CA ASP A 29 -2.98 14.19 29.69
C ASP A 29 -3.34 13.90 28.22
N ILE A 30 -2.34 13.44 27.45
CA ILE A 30 -2.49 13.05 26.04
C ILE A 30 -1.97 11.62 25.89
N LEU A 31 -2.81 10.71 25.39
CA LEU A 31 -2.39 9.35 25.05
C LEU A 31 -2.17 9.23 23.54
N VAL A 32 -0.91 9.06 23.11
CA VAL A 32 -0.57 8.83 21.70
C VAL A 32 -0.49 7.33 21.46
N ASN A 33 -1.41 6.81 20.66
CA ASN A 33 -1.46 5.41 20.26
C ASN A 33 -0.86 5.19 18.86
N ARG A 34 -0.39 3.98 18.59
CA ARG A 34 -0.01 3.59 17.21
C ARG A 34 -1.28 3.39 16.39
N ALA A 35 -1.26 3.87 15.14
CA ALA A 35 -2.24 3.43 14.17
C ALA A 35 -2.11 1.92 13.95
N ILE A 36 -3.24 1.22 13.88
CA ILE A 36 -3.27 -0.20 13.52
C ILE A 36 -3.18 -0.25 12.00
N ASN A 37 -2.15 -0.92 11.48
CA ASN A 37 -2.01 -1.18 10.05
C ASN A 37 -2.76 -2.46 9.70
N SER A 38 -3.70 -2.36 8.78
CA SER A 38 -4.46 -3.49 8.25
C SER A 38 -3.67 -4.20 7.15
N ALA A 39 -4.06 -5.43 6.81
CA ALA A 39 -3.49 -6.09 5.65
C ALA A 39 -3.97 -5.41 4.35
N PRO A 40 -3.12 -5.30 3.31
CA PRO A 40 -3.52 -4.74 2.04
C PRO A 40 -4.56 -5.63 1.35
N ILE A 41 -5.52 -4.99 0.67
CA ILE A 41 -6.60 -5.66 -0.07
C ILE A 41 -6.35 -5.46 -1.57
N PRO A 42 -5.90 -6.49 -2.30
CA PRO A 42 -5.61 -6.38 -3.73
C PRO A 42 -6.88 -6.38 -4.59
N TYR A 43 -6.84 -5.61 -5.69
CA TYR A 43 -7.87 -5.53 -6.72
C TYR A 43 -7.22 -5.48 -8.12
N ALA A 44 -7.32 -6.59 -8.86
CA ALA A 44 -6.66 -6.80 -10.15
C ALA A 44 -7.43 -6.25 -11.38
N GLY A 45 -8.29 -5.23 -11.20
CA GLY A 45 -9.04 -4.62 -12.30
C GLY A 45 -10.23 -5.44 -12.83
N GLY A 46 -10.51 -6.60 -12.24
CA GLY A 46 -11.61 -7.48 -12.63
C GLY A 46 -11.31 -8.37 -13.84
N ASN A 47 -12.30 -9.17 -14.24
CA ASN A 47 -12.17 -10.05 -15.40
C ASN A 47 -12.25 -9.23 -16.68
N GLN A 48 -11.38 -9.55 -17.63
CA GLN A 48 -11.32 -8.85 -18.92
C GLN A 48 -11.48 -9.87 -20.06
N THR A 49 -12.19 -9.46 -21.11
CA THR A 49 -12.39 -10.25 -22.34
C THR A 49 -11.97 -9.40 -23.52
N PHE A 50 -11.19 -9.97 -24.44
CA PHE A 50 -10.67 -9.28 -25.60
C PHE A 50 -10.92 -10.07 -26.88
N GLN A 51 -11.05 -9.35 -27.99
CA GLN A 51 -11.13 -9.93 -29.33
C GLN A 51 -9.84 -9.63 -30.08
N LEU A 52 -9.33 -10.64 -30.79
CA LEU A 52 -8.19 -10.47 -31.68
C LEU A 52 -8.61 -9.74 -32.97
N PRO A 53 -7.70 -8.97 -33.60
CA PRO A 53 -6.32 -8.77 -33.18
C PRO A 53 -6.19 -7.73 -32.06
N ILE A 54 -5.56 -8.12 -30.97
CA ILE A 54 -5.06 -7.25 -29.91
C ILE A 54 -3.61 -7.66 -29.65
N GLU A 55 -2.71 -6.68 -29.63
CA GLU A 55 -1.28 -6.95 -29.43
C GLU A 55 -0.94 -7.03 -27.95
N SER A 56 -1.66 -6.31 -27.10
CA SER A 56 -1.42 -6.31 -25.66
C SER A 56 -2.63 -5.91 -24.84
N VAL A 57 -2.62 -6.34 -23.58
CA VAL A 57 -3.61 -6.05 -22.55
C VAL A 57 -2.89 -5.54 -21.32
N VAL A 58 -3.35 -4.43 -20.75
CA VAL A 58 -2.85 -3.94 -19.46
C VAL A 58 -3.75 -4.45 -18.33
N LEU A 59 -3.13 -5.09 -17.33
CA LEU A 59 -3.79 -5.48 -16.09
C LEU A 59 -3.43 -4.47 -15.00
N ASP A 60 -4.46 -3.90 -14.36
CA ASP A 60 -4.30 -2.92 -13.30
C ASP A 60 -4.20 -3.57 -11.93
N GLY A 61 -3.12 -3.29 -11.19
CA GLY A 61 -2.94 -3.75 -9.82
C GLY A 61 -3.27 -2.67 -8.82
N ASN A 62 -4.56 -2.43 -8.60
CA ASN A 62 -4.97 -1.53 -7.53
C ASN A 62 -4.94 -2.27 -6.19
N VAL A 63 -4.63 -1.55 -5.12
CA VAL A 63 -4.57 -2.10 -3.77
C VAL A 63 -5.12 -1.04 -2.82
N LYS A 64 -6.03 -1.46 -1.94
CA LYS A 64 -6.46 -0.64 -0.80
C LYS A 64 -5.57 -1.00 0.39
N ASP A 65 -4.93 0.00 0.98
CA ASP A 65 -4.02 -0.16 2.10
C ASP A 65 -4.08 1.10 2.98
N ASP A 66 -3.89 0.94 4.28
CA ASP A 66 -3.74 2.05 5.25
C ASP A 66 -2.26 2.35 5.56
N GLY A 67 -1.35 1.52 5.05
CA GLY A 67 0.08 1.68 5.13
C GLY A 67 0.73 2.01 3.78
N GLN A 68 1.86 1.35 3.54
CA GLN A 68 2.64 1.48 2.33
C GLN A 68 2.84 0.10 1.68
N ILE A 69 2.45 -0.02 0.42
CA ILE A 69 2.77 -1.20 -0.39
C ILE A 69 4.25 -1.18 -0.74
N VAL A 70 4.95 -2.24 -0.34
CA VAL A 70 6.40 -2.40 -0.58
C VAL A 70 6.73 -3.23 -1.82
N SER A 71 5.79 -4.03 -2.31
CA SER A 71 6.00 -4.93 -3.46
C SER A 71 4.70 -5.33 -4.12
N TYR A 72 4.77 -5.57 -5.44
CA TYR A 72 3.72 -6.18 -6.25
C TYR A 72 4.29 -7.44 -6.91
N ASN A 73 3.55 -8.55 -6.88
CA ASN A 73 3.97 -9.78 -7.53
C ASN A 73 2.81 -10.36 -8.34
N TRP A 74 3.00 -10.47 -9.65
CA TRP A 74 2.02 -11.03 -10.57
C TRP A 74 2.51 -12.39 -11.05
N PHE A 75 1.63 -13.38 -11.09
CA PHE A 75 1.94 -14.70 -11.63
C PHE A 75 0.76 -15.23 -12.43
N GLN A 76 1.05 -15.87 -13.55
CA GLN A 76 0.05 -16.55 -14.35
C GLN A 76 -0.29 -17.90 -13.69
N ILE A 77 -1.52 -18.05 -13.21
CA ILE A 77 -1.96 -19.28 -12.51
C ILE A 77 -2.33 -20.38 -13.51
N ARG A 78 -2.89 -19.98 -14.66
CA ARG A 78 -3.29 -20.90 -15.72
C ARG A 78 -2.94 -20.34 -17.09
N GLN A 79 -2.47 -21.22 -17.95
CA GLN A 79 -2.41 -21.02 -19.38
C GLN A 79 -3.32 -22.09 -20.00
N TYR A 80 -4.28 -21.70 -20.83
CA TYR A 80 -4.93 -22.69 -21.69
C TYR A 80 -3.90 -23.10 -22.74
N LEU A 81 -3.44 -24.34 -22.64
CA LEU A 81 -2.55 -24.95 -23.62
C LEU A 81 -3.31 -25.13 -24.94
N MET A 82 -3.04 -24.25 -25.90
CA MET A 82 -2.97 -24.66 -27.29
C MET A 82 -1.73 -23.96 -27.88
N PHE A 83 -0.59 -24.66 -27.73
CA PHE A 83 0.76 -24.37 -28.25
C PHE A 83 1.21 -22.90 -28.34
N ILE A 84 2.07 -22.43 -27.41
CA ILE A 84 3.18 -21.51 -27.73
C ILE A 84 4.40 -21.85 -26.84
N SER A 85 5.57 -21.92 -27.48
CA SER A 85 6.90 -22.10 -26.92
C SER A 85 7.43 -20.87 -26.19
N GLU A 86 8.27 -21.11 -25.18
CA GLU A 86 9.07 -20.16 -24.40
C GLU A 86 8.30 -19.02 -23.71
N THR A 87 7.99 -19.25 -22.43
CA THR A 87 7.74 -18.14 -21.50
C THR A 87 9.07 -17.42 -21.26
N THR A 88 9.25 -16.21 -21.81
CA THR A 88 10.33 -15.36 -21.34
C THR A 88 10.02 -14.96 -19.90
N ASP A 89 10.85 -15.47 -18.98
CA ASP A 89 10.89 -15.10 -17.57
C ASP A 89 11.37 -13.65 -17.45
N TYR A 90 10.47 -12.69 -17.73
CA TYR A 90 10.69 -11.31 -17.34
C TYR A 90 10.29 -11.16 -15.88
N PRO A 91 11.15 -10.62 -15.00
CA PRO A 91 10.73 -10.32 -13.64
C PRO A 91 9.80 -9.09 -13.70
N LYS A 92 8.51 -9.31 -13.99
CA LYS A 92 7.46 -8.28 -13.91
C LYS A 92 7.13 -7.91 -12.45
N ASN A 93 7.83 -8.51 -11.50
CA ASN A 93 7.44 -8.65 -10.09
C ASN A 93 7.77 -7.42 -9.23
N LYS A 94 7.63 -6.22 -9.79
CA LYS A 94 7.79 -4.97 -9.04
C LYS A 94 6.81 -3.87 -9.44
N TYR A 95 6.06 -4.06 -10.52
CA TYR A 95 5.20 -3.02 -11.07
C TYR A 95 3.75 -3.20 -10.61
N LYS A 96 3.12 -2.08 -10.26
CA LYS A 96 1.70 -1.99 -9.93
C LYS A 96 0.84 -2.59 -11.05
N ASN A 97 1.10 -2.18 -12.28
CA ASN A 97 0.42 -2.65 -13.48
C ASN A 97 1.37 -3.50 -14.32
N ILE A 98 0.81 -4.47 -15.06
CA ILE A 98 1.56 -5.28 -16.00
C ILE A 98 0.88 -5.29 -17.36
N GLU A 99 1.68 -5.36 -18.43
CA GLU A 99 1.19 -5.54 -19.79
C GLU A 99 1.38 -7.01 -20.21
N MET A 100 0.31 -7.72 -20.56
CA MET A 100 0.39 -8.99 -21.27
C MET A 100 0.47 -8.71 -22.77
N ARG A 101 1.43 -9.30 -23.47
CA ARG A 101 1.57 -9.17 -24.93
C ARG A 101 1.18 -10.48 -25.59
N TYR A 102 0.47 -10.39 -26.71
CA TYR A 102 0.18 -11.49 -27.61
C TYR A 102 1.18 -11.44 -28.76
N GLU A 103 2.09 -12.42 -28.81
CA GLU A 103 2.88 -12.62 -30.02
C GLU A 103 2.04 -13.40 -31.02
N LYS A 104 1.85 -12.80 -32.20
CA LYS A 104 1.29 -13.47 -33.36
C LYS A 104 2.40 -14.35 -33.93
N LEU A 105 2.17 -15.66 -33.96
CA LEU A 105 3.02 -16.61 -34.69
C LEU A 105 3.15 -16.21 -36.16
#